data_AF-A0A0X3BIY2-F1
#
_entry.id   AF-A0A0X3BIY2-F1
#
_cell.length_a   1.000
_cell.length_b   1.000
_cell.length_c   1.000
_cell.angle_alpha   90.00
_cell.angle_beta   90.00
_cell.angle_gamma   90.00
#
_symmetry.space_group_name_H-M   'P 1'
#
loop_
_entity.id
_entity.type
_entity.pdbx_description
1 polymer ?
#
loop_
_entity_poly.entity_id
_entity_poly.type
_entity_poly.pdbx_seq_one_letter_code
_entity_poly.pdbx_strand_id
1 'polypeptide(L)' 'MTSQTKKQTQRPTLKWIFFRFRRVREFEMVEEGRRVKRVTNLNEELQKILRLLGREFEKYYT' A
#
# COMPACT_ATOMS: atom_id res chain seq x y z
N MET A 1 -7.56 -18.33 23.33
CA MET A 1 -7.19 -17.18 22.47
C MET A 1 -7.21 -17.63 21.01
N THR A 2 -8.34 -17.52 20.32
CA THR A 2 -8.43 -17.89 18.90
C THR A 2 -7.75 -16.80 18.06
N SER A 3 -6.49 -17.04 17.69
CA SER A 3 -5.72 -16.16 16.82
C SER A 3 -6.38 -16.10 15.43
N GLN A 4 -7.09 -15.00 15.16
CA GLN A 4 -7.78 -14.74 13.90
C GLN A 4 -6.83 -14.22 12.80
N THR A 5 -5.54 -14.12 13.12
CA THR A 5 -4.49 -13.48 12.35
C THR A 5 -4.20 -14.14 10.99
N LYS A 6 -4.67 -15.37 10.77
CA LYS A 6 -4.47 -16.13 9.51
C LYS A 6 -5.73 -16.32 8.66
N LYS A 7 -6.91 -15.84 9.10
CA LYS A 7 -8.14 -15.99 8.31
C LYS A 7 -8.35 -14.76 7.41
N GLN A 8 -8.40 -15.00 6.10
CA GLN A 8 -8.74 -13.97 5.13
C GLN A 8 -10.16 -13.46 5.41
N THR A 9 -10.30 -12.15 5.55
CA THR A 9 -11.58 -11.53 5.91
C THR A 9 -12.48 -11.54 4.67
N GLN A 10 -13.65 -12.19 4.75
CA GLN A 10 -14.61 -12.27 3.64
C GLN A 10 -15.28 -10.92 3.32
N ARG A 11 -15.24 -9.96 4.26
CA ARG A 11 -15.74 -8.59 4.10
C ARG A 11 -14.65 -7.59 4.51
N PRO A 12 -13.71 -7.26 3.61
CA PRO A 12 -12.66 -6.30 3.92
C PRO A 12 -13.29 -4.96 4.28
N THR A 13 -13.02 -4.48 5.49
CA THR A 13 -13.40 -3.12 5.89
C THR A 13 -12.31 -2.14 5.47
N LEU A 14 -12.65 -0.86 5.36
CA LEU A 14 -11.67 0.20 5.10
C LEU A 14 -10.50 0.17 6.10
N LYS A 15 -10.80 -0.19 7.36
CA LYS A 15 -9.81 -0.40 8.43
C LYS A 15 -8.80 -1.49 8.07
N TRP A 16 -9.23 -2.61 7.48
CA TRP A 16 -8.35 -3.69 7.07
C TRP A 16 -7.46 -3.27 5.90
N ILE A 17 -8.03 -2.57 4.92
CA ILE A 17 -7.27 -1.99 3.80
C ILE A 17 -6.17 -1.07 4.36
N PHE A 18 -6.50 -0.15 5.26
CA PHE A 18 -5.53 0.73 5.92
C PHE A 18 -4.37 -0.04 6.58
N PHE A 19 -4.67 -1.14 7.28
CA PHE A 19 -3.62 -1.96 7.90
C PHE A 19 -2.66 -2.59 6.89
N ARG A 20 -3.14 -2.96 5.69
CA ARG A 20 -2.30 -3.51 4.62
C ARG A 20 -1.33 -2.47 4.07
N PHE A 21 -1.78 -1.22 3.91
CA PHE A 21 -0.95 -0.12 3.42
C PHE A 21 0.05 0.42 4.46
N ARG A 22 -0.08 0.09 5.75
CA ARG A 22 0.82 0.59 6.82
C ARG A 22 2.30 0.25 6.60
N ARG A 23 2.61 -0.79 5.81
CA ARG A 23 3.99 -1.19 5.52
C ARG A 23 4.57 -0.49 4.28
N VAL A 24 3.74 0.17 3.48
CA VAL A 24 4.18 0.95 2.33
C VAL A 24 4.92 2.18 2.84
N ARG A 25 6.16 2.39 2.37
CA ARG A 25 6.98 3.53 2.77
C ARG A 25 7.42 4.31 1.55
N GLU A 26 7.24 5.62 1.59
CA GLU A 26 7.86 6.55 0.64
C GLU A 26 9.19 7.04 1.21
N PHE A 27 10.21 7.15 0.38
CA PHE A 27 11.43 7.88 0.70
C PHE A 27 11.95 8.63 -0.52
N GLU A 28 12.71 9.68 -0.23
CA GLU A 28 13.40 10.48 -1.22
C GLU A 28 14.89 10.12 -1.17
N MET A 29 15.46 9.76 -2.31
CA MET A 29 16.88 9.48 -2.46
C MET A 29 17.48 10.42 -3.50
N VAL A 30 18.77 10.75 -3.34
CA VAL A 30 19.50 11.51 -4.35
C VAL A 30 20.25 10.51 -5.24
N GLU A 31 19.78 10.33 -6.46
CA GLU A 31 20.45 9.55 -7.51
C GLU A 31 20.96 10.53 -8.57
N GLU A 32 22.26 10.50 -8.86
CA GLU A 32 22.90 11.35 -9.89
C GLU A 32 22.61 12.86 -9.73
N GLY A 33 22.55 13.34 -8.48
CA GLY A 33 22.27 14.75 -8.17
C GLY A 33 20.80 15.16 -8.32
N ARG A 34 19.90 14.22 -8.65
CA ARG A 34 18.46 14.44 -8.70
C ARG A 34 17.78 13.77 -7.52
N ARG A 35 16.79 14.46 -6.94
CA ARG A 35 15.91 13.87 -5.93
C ARG A 35 14.89 12.98 -6.61
N VAL A 36 14.86 11.72 -6.22
CA VAL A 36 13.95 10.70 -6.76
C VAL A 36 13.12 10.13 -5.63
N LYS A 37 11.80 10.15 -5.80
CA LYS A 37 10.87 9.49 -4.89
C LYS A 37 10.78 8.01 -5.22
N ARG A 38 10.82 7.17 -4.19
CA ARG A 38 10.66 5.73 -4.30
C ARG A 38 9.66 5.26 -3.26
N VAL A 39 8.79 4.35 -3.68
CA VAL A 39 7.83 3.69 -2.81
C VAL A 39 8.26 2.23 -2.62
N THR A 40 8.38 1.77 -1.38
CA THR A 40 8.73 0.39 -1.04
C THR A 40 7.57 -0.34 -0.38
N ASN A 41 7.60 -1.67 -0.47
CA ASN A 41 6.57 -2.59 0.02
C ASN A 41 5.19 -2.42 -0.65
N LEU A 42 5.13 -1.77 -1.82
CA LEU A 42 3.94 -1.74 -2.66
C LEU A 42 3.95 -2.97 -3.58
N ASN A 43 3.29 -4.05 -3.16
CA ASN A 43 3.21 -5.28 -3.93
C ASN A 43 2.04 -5.28 -4.93
N GLU A 44 1.97 -6.29 -5.81
CA GLU A 44 0.92 -6.41 -6.83
C GLU A 44 -0.50 -6.43 -6.27
N GLU A 45 -0.70 -7.02 -5.09
CA GLU A 45 -2.01 -7.06 -4.44
C GLU A 45 -2.46 -5.66 -4.00
N LEU A 46 -1.55 -4.88 -3.39
CA LEU A 46 -1.80 -3.49 -3.02
C LEU A 46 -2.03 -2.60 -4.25
N GLN A 47 -1.30 -2.84 -5.35
CA GLN A 47 -1.55 -2.15 -6.62
C GLN A 47 -2.94 -2.46 -7.19
N LYS A 48 -3.39 -3.72 -7.13
CA LYS A 48 -4.76 -4.10 -7.52
C LYS A 48 -5.80 -3.41 -6.65
N ILE A 49 -5.57 -3.33 -5.34
CA ILE A 49 -6.47 -2.60 -4.42
C ILE A 49 -6.51 -1.10 -4.76
N LEU A 50 -5.37 -0.46 -5.04
CA LEU A 50 -5.33 0.95 -5.46
C LEU A 50 -6.16 1.20 -6.73
N ARG A 51 -6.02 0.33 -7.74
CA ARG A 51 -6.82 0.40 -8.98
C ARG A 51 -8.32 0.29 -8.73
N LEU A 52 -8.72 -0.56 -7.78
CA LEU A 52 -10.12 -0.72 -7.38
C LEU A 52 -10.65 0.47 -6.58
N LEU A 53 -9.81 1.11 -5.77
CA LEU A 53 -10.16 2.34 -5.04
C LEU A 53 -10.33 3.54 -5.99
N GLY A 54 -9.59 3.55 -7.10
CA GLY A 54 -9.71 4.53 -8.16
C GLY A 54 -8.51 5.46 -8.29
N ARG A 55 -8.45 6.17 -9.43
CA ARG A 55 -7.31 7.03 -9.81
C ARG A 55 -6.96 8.12 -8.80
N GLU A 56 -7.94 8.59 -8.03
CA GLU A 56 -7.70 9.59 -6.99
C GLU A 56 -6.74 9.10 -5.90
N PHE A 57 -6.63 7.78 -5.70
CA PHE A 57 -5.74 7.17 -4.72
C PHE A 57 -4.39 6.77 -5.32
N GLU A 58 -4.32 6.46 -6.62
CA GLU A 58 -3.08 6.09 -7.31
C GLU A 58 -2.03 7.22 -7.30
N LYS A 59 -2.49 8.48 -7.34
CA LYS A 59 -1.62 9.67 -7.37
C LYS A 59 -0.70 9.83 -6.15
N TYR A 60 -1.00 9.13 -5.04
CA TYR A 60 -0.18 9.18 -3.83
C TYR A 60 0.98 8.19 -3.85
N TYR A 61 1.03 7.29 -4.82
CA TYR A 61 2.01 6.21 -4.91
C TYR A 61 2.73 6.16 -6.27
N THR A 62 2.51 7.17 -7.13
CA THR A 62 3.11 7.35 -8.45
C THR A 62 3.94 8.62 -8.45
#